data_AF-A0A3B1E015-F1
#
_entry.id   AF-A0A3B1E015-F1
#
_cell.length_a   1.000
_cell.length_b   1.000
_cell.length_c   1.000
_cell.angle_alpha   90.00
_cell.angle_beta   90.00
_cell.angle_gamma   90.00
#
_symmetry.space_group_name_H-M   'P 1'
#
loop_
_entity.id
_entity.type
_entity.pdbx_description
1 polymer ?
#
loop_
_entity_poly.entity_id
_entity_poly.type
_entity_poly.pdbx_seq_one_letter_code
_entity_poly.pdbx_strand_id
1 'polypeptide(L)'
;MVVPAVGLVPGEAEGVLDWLLDAARADHNLAAGSSVAFFATLARMARSLVCHHRVVPMVLQVGGTASEGAWRPWLGDEPASSRVVALARSMPPIARA
;
A
#
# COMPACT_ATOMS: atom_id res chain seq x y z
N MET A 1 -22.50 8.03 -14.60
CA MET A 1 -22.69 7.27 -13.36
C MET A 1 -21.80 7.90 -12.31
N VAL A 2 -22.38 8.47 -11.24
CA VAL A 2 -21.62 9.06 -10.12
C VAL A 2 -21.48 7.98 -9.06
N VAL A 3 -20.26 7.60 -8.73
CA VAL A 3 -19.99 6.67 -7.62
C VAL A 3 -19.88 7.51 -6.35
N PRO A 4 -20.70 7.25 -5.31
CA PRO A 4 -20.55 7.93 -4.02
C PRO A 4 -19.12 7.73 -3.48
N ALA A 5 -18.50 8.82 -3.04
CA ALA A 5 -17.16 8.80 -2.48
C ALA A 5 -17.19 9.32 -1.04
N VAL A 6 -16.34 8.74 -0.20
CA VAL A 6 -16.12 9.19 1.18
C VAL A 6 -14.68 9.72 1.26
N GLY A 7 -14.52 10.93 1.78
CA GLY A 7 -13.21 11.50 2.07
C GLY A 7 -12.64 10.86 3.33
N LEU A 8 -11.36 10.51 3.30
CA LEU A 8 -10.62 9.97 4.44
C LEU A 8 -9.39 10.84 4.71
N VAL A 9 -9.04 11.05 5.97
CA VAL A 9 -7.71 11.59 6.28
C VAL A 9 -6.65 10.49 6.13
N PRO A 10 -5.42 10.81 5.71
CA PRO A 10 -4.40 9.78 5.45
C PRO A 10 -4.13 8.84 6.63
N GLY A 11 -4.23 9.33 7.87
CA GLY A 11 -4.00 8.52 9.08
C GLY A 11 -5.09 7.47 9.36
N GLU A 12 -6.28 7.62 8.78
CA GLU A 12 -7.41 6.70 9.00
C GLU A 12 -7.48 5.60 7.93
N ALA A 13 -6.79 5.78 6.80
CA ALA A 13 -6.93 4.92 5.63
C ALA A 13 -6.64 3.44 5.94
N GLU A 14 -5.58 3.15 6.70
CA GLU A 14 -5.26 1.76 7.09
C GLU A 14 -6.38 1.14 7.92
N GLY A 15 -6.88 1.86 8.93
CA GLY A 15 -7.94 1.37 9.82
C GLY A 15 -9.25 1.11 9.09
N VAL A 16 -9.63 2.01 8.17
CA VAL A 16 -10.83 1.82 7.34
C VAL A 16 -10.70 0.61 6.42
N LEU A 17 -9.52 0.40 5.82
CA LEU A 17 -9.27 -0.75 4.94
C LEU A 17 -9.37 -2.08 5.70
N ASP A 18 -8.77 -2.18 6.89
CA ASP A 18 -8.86 -3.38 7.71
C ASP A 18 -10.31 -3.60 8.20
N TRP A 19 -11.01 -2.53 8.62
CA TRP A 19 -12.42 -2.60 9.00
C TRP A 19 -13.32 -3.10 7.86
N LEU A 20 -13.12 -2.62 6.63
CA LEU A 20 -13.88 -3.08 5.45
C LEU A 20 -13.67 -4.58 5.18
N LEU A 21 -12.45 -5.08 5.35
CA LEU A 21 -12.14 -6.51 5.19
C LEU A 21 -12.82 -7.35 6.26
N ASP A 22 -12.84 -6.89 7.51
CA ASP A 22 -13.48 -7.61 8.61
C ASP A 22 -15.00 -7.56 8.49
N ALA A 23 -15.58 -6.43 8.08
CA ALA A 23 -17.01 -6.31 7.81
C ALA A 23 -17.45 -7.28 6.69
N ALA A 24 -16.70 -7.36 5.59
CA ALA A 24 -17.01 -8.29 4.49
C ALA A 24 -16.84 -9.78 4.86
N ARG A 25 -16.04 -10.09 5.89
CA ARG A 25 -15.95 -11.45 6.45
C ARG A 25 -17.12 -11.78 7.38
N ALA A 26 -17.60 -10.78 8.12
CA ALA A 26 -18.66 -10.94 9.11
C ALA A 26 -20.06 -10.94 8.48
N ASP A 27 -20.28 -10.18 7.41
CA ASP A 27 -21.56 -10.08 6.71
C ASP A 27 -21.48 -10.61 5.27
N HIS A 28 -22.15 -11.73 5.02
CA HIS A 28 -22.33 -12.35 3.70
C HIS A 28 -23.03 -11.48 2.64
N ASN A 29 -23.72 -10.41 3.02
CA ASN A 29 -24.35 -9.47 2.08
C ASN A 29 -23.38 -8.36 1.63
N LEU A 30 -22.19 -8.29 2.24
CA LEU A 30 -21.17 -7.30 1.94
C LEU A 30 -19.97 -7.97 1.25
N ALA A 31 -19.62 -7.50 0.06
CA ALA A 31 -18.43 -7.96 -0.65
C ALA A 31 -17.41 -6.83 -0.76
N ALA A 32 -16.21 -7.04 -0.20
CA ALA A 32 -15.07 -6.17 -0.45
C ALA A 32 -14.41 -6.53 -1.79
N GLY A 33 -14.24 -5.54 -2.67
CA GLY A 33 -13.49 -5.73 -3.92
C GLY A 33 -12.01 -6.05 -3.65
N SER A 34 -11.37 -6.77 -4.57
CA SER A 34 -9.95 -7.19 -4.43
C SER A 34 -8.96 -6.03 -4.22
N SER A 35 -9.32 -4.83 -4.68
CA SER A 35 -8.52 -3.62 -4.45
C SER A 35 -8.44 -3.25 -2.97
N VAL A 36 -9.49 -3.48 -2.17
CA VAL A 36 -9.47 -3.23 -0.71
C VAL A 36 -8.42 -4.12 -0.05
N ALA A 37 -8.40 -5.40 -0.39
CA ALA A 37 -7.40 -6.35 0.13
C ALA A 37 -5.97 -5.97 -0.27
N PHE A 38 -5.77 -5.52 -1.51
CA PHE A 38 -4.49 -5.02 -1.99
C PHE A 38 -4.01 -3.81 -1.16
N PHE A 39 -4.84 -2.76 -1.05
CA PHE A 39 -4.45 -1.54 -0.33
C PHE A 39 -4.25 -1.78 1.17
N ALA A 40 -5.07 -2.63 1.80
CA ALA A 40 -4.86 -3.03 3.20
C ALA A 40 -3.50 -3.73 3.39
N THR A 41 -3.16 -4.64 2.47
CA THR A 41 -1.88 -5.36 2.50
C THR A 41 -0.70 -4.41 2.27
N LEU A 42 -0.85 -3.46 1.35
CA LEU A 42 0.14 -2.42 1.09
C LEU A 42 0.37 -1.53 2.31
N ALA A 43 -0.70 -1.06 2.96
CA ALA A 43 -0.61 -0.23 4.16
C ALA A 43 0.11 -0.98 5.29
N ARG A 44 -0.28 -2.23 5.56
CA ARG A 44 0.39 -3.09 6.57
C ARG A 44 1.86 -3.34 6.23
N MET A 45 2.20 -3.55 4.95
CA MET A 45 3.58 -3.72 4.51
C MET A 45 4.40 -2.45 4.71
N ALA A 46 3.88 -1.29 4.31
CA ALA A 46 4.54 0.01 4.49
C ALA A 46 4.76 0.31 5.98
N ARG A 47 3.74 0.11 6.82
CA ARG A 47 3.85 0.25 8.28
C ARG A 47 4.93 -0.67 8.84
N SER A 48 4.94 -1.93 8.44
CA SER A 48 5.97 -2.90 8.85
C SER A 48 7.37 -2.42 8.48
N LEU A 49 7.59 -1.87 7.29
CA LEU A 49 8.91 -1.36 6.89
C LEU A 49 9.34 -0.17 7.77
N VAL A 50 8.42 0.75 8.06
CA VAL A 50 8.70 1.91 8.93
C VAL A 50 9.01 1.47 10.36
N CYS A 51 8.16 0.62 10.96
CA CYS A 51 8.33 0.15 12.33
C CYS A 51 9.65 -0.61 12.56
N HIS A 52 10.16 -1.29 11.53
CA HIS A 52 11.44 -2.02 11.60
C HIS A 52 12.64 -1.20 11.11
N HIS A 53 12.50 0.12 10.95
CA HIS A 53 13.55 1.01 10.43
C HIS A 53 14.15 0.54 9.08
N ARG A 54 13.33 -0.08 8.23
CA ARG A 54 13.71 -0.59 6.90
C ARG A 54 13.44 0.45 5.81
N VAL A 55 13.73 1.71 6.08
CA VAL A 55 13.58 2.83 5.13
C VAL A 55 14.80 3.73 5.23
N VAL A 56 15.39 4.05 4.08
CA VAL A 56 16.59 4.88 3.99
C VAL A 56 16.31 6.11 3.13
N PRO A 57 16.83 7.29 3.51
CA PRO A 57 16.76 8.47 2.67
C PRO A 57 17.71 8.29 1.48
N MET A 58 17.24 8.61 0.28
CA MET A 58 18.01 8.53 -0.95
C MET A 58 17.78 9.77 -1.80
N VAL A 59 18.80 10.18 -2.56
CA VAL A 59 18.67 11.15 -3.64
C VAL A 59 18.49 10.37 -4.94
N LEU A 60 17.39 10.62 -5.63
CA LEU A 60 17.06 10.01 -6.91
C LEU A 60 17.30 11.02 -8.03
N GLN A 61 18.03 10.62 -9.06
CA GLN A 61 18.19 11.44 -10.26
C GLN A 61 17.02 11.16 -11.21
N VAL A 62 16.17 12.16 -11.44
CA VAL A 62 14.99 12.08 -12.31
C VAL A 62 15.27 12.85 -13.60
N GLY A 63 15.12 12.21 -14.76
CA GLY A 63 15.28 12.89 -16.05
C GLY A 63 16.68 13.45 -16.33
N GLY A 64 17.72 12.91 -15.69
CA GLY A 64 19.12 13.24 -15.95
C GLY A 64 19.61 14.58 -15.35
N THR A 65 18.72 15.51 -15.02
CA THR A 65 19.11 16.86 -14.52
C THR A 65 18.45 17.23 -13.20
N ALA A 66 17.31 16.64 -12.85
CA ALA A 66 16.63 16.87 -11.58
C ALA A 66 17.06 15.83 -10.53
N SER A 67 17.13 16.26 -9.27
CA SER A 67 17.36 15.38 -8.12
C SER A 67 16.22 15.53 -7.13
N GLU A 68 15.66 14.42 -6.67
CA GLU A 68 14.57 14.38 -5.71
C GLU A 68 14.96 13.55 -4.49
N GLY A 69 14.63 14.04 -3.30
CA GLY A 69 14.77 13.29 -2.06
C GLY A 69 13.62 12.30 -1.91
N ALA A 70 13.92 11.03 -1.68
CA ALA A 70 12.92 9.99 -1.47
C ALA A 70 13.30 9.05 -0.33
N TRP A 71 12.29 8.55 0.38
CA TRP A 71 12.46 7.44 1.31
C TRP A 71 12.26 6.13 0.56
N ARG A 72 13.28 5.27 0.56
CA ARG A 72 13.27 3.99 -0.15
C ARG A 72 13.30 2.84 0.84
N PRO A 73 12.51 1.77 0.61
CA PRO A 73 12.55 0.61 1.48
C PRO A 73 13.86 -0.15 1.30
N TRP A 74 14.44 -0.62 2.41
CA TRP A 74 15.60 -1.50 2.38
C TRP A 74 15.15 -2.95 2.37
N LEU A 75 15.24 -3.58 1.19
CA LEU A 75 14.79 -4.95 0.91
C LEU A 75 15.95 -5.96 0.83
N GLY A 76 17.03 -5.72 1.58
CA GLY A 76 18.28 -6.48 1.45
C GLY A 76 18.19 -7.95 1.88
N ASP A 77 17.12 -8.36 2.55
CA ASP A 77 16.86 -9.73 2.97
C ASP A 77 15.73 -10.39 2.16
N GLU A 78 15.94 -11.67 1.83
CA GLU A 78 15.06 -12.49 0.98
C GLU A 78 13.57 -12.52 1.40
N PRO A 79 13.21 -12.50 2.71
CA PRO A 79 11.81 -12.47 3.12
C PRO A 79 11.10 -11.15 2.81
N ALA A 80 11.82 -10.02 2.82
CA ALA A 80 11.22 -8.71 2.54
C ALA A 80 11.06 -8.48 1.03
N SER A 81 12.09 -8.85 0.24
CA SER A 81 12.08 -8.70 -1.21
C SER A 81 10.96 -9.52 -1.87
N SER A 82 10.82 -10.79 -1.49
CA SER A 82 9.79 -11.70 -2.02
C SER A 82 8.36 -11.21 -1.75
N ARG A 83 8.09 -10.70 -0.55
CA ARG A 83 6.78 -10.12 -0.19
C ARG A 83 6.46 -8.86 -0.99
N VAL A 84 7.43 -7.96 -1.18
CA VAL A 84 7.23 -6.76 -2.00
C VAL A 84 6.98 -7.13 -3.46
N VAL A 85 7.73 -8.09 -4.01
CA VAL A 85 7.55 -8.55 -5.40
C VAL A 85 6.18 -9.20 -5.58
N ALA A 86 5.74 -10.03 -4.64
CA ALA A 86 4.41 -10.65 -4.68
C ALA A 86 3.29 -9.59 -4.65
N LEU A 87 3.42 -8.58 -3.78
CA LEU A 87 2.47 -7.47 -3.72
C LEU A 87 2.48 -6.64 -5.02
N ALA A 88 3.65 -6.32 -5.56
CA ALA A 88 3.76 -5.58 -6.82
C ALA A 88 3.10 -6.32 -7.99
N ARG A 89 3.20 -7.66 -8.02
CA ARG A 89 2.54 -8.50 -9.04
C ARG A 89 1.02 -8.54 -8.90
N SER A 90 0.48 -8.35 -7.69
CA SER A 90 -0.98 -8.32 -7.46
C SER A 90 -1.60 -6.92 -7.64
N MET A 91 -0.80 -5.92 -8.03
CA MET A 91 -1.23 -4.53 -8.13
C MET A 91 -2.42 -4.36 -9.07
N PRO A 92 -3.56 -3.80 -8.60
CA PRO A 92 -4.75 -3.58 -9.42
C PRO A 92 -4.51 -2.44 -10.43
N PRO A 93 -5.25 -2.37 -11.54
CA PRO A 93 -5.08 -1.34 -12.56
C PRO A 93 -5.11 0.09 -12.01
N ILE A 94 -5.97 0.37 -11.02
CA ILE A 94 -6.10 1.69 -10.39
C ILE A 94 -4.83 2.14 -9.65
N ALA A 95 -3.93 1.22 -9.30
CA ALA A 95 -2.70 1.51 -8.56
C ALA A 95 -1.43 1.51 -9.42
N ARG A 96 -1.53 1.28 -10.74
CA ARG A 96 -0.39 1.22 -11.67
C ARG A 96 -0.08 2.55 -12.38
N ALA A 97 -0.90 3.58 -12.14
CA ALA A 97 -0.87 4.85 -12.87
C ALA A 97 0.35 5.71 -12.54
#